data_AF-A0A3B0W3J4-F1
#
_entry.id   AF-A0A3B0W3J4-F1
#
_cell.length_a   1.000
_cell.length_b   1.000
_cell.length_c   1.000
_cell.angle_alpha   90.00
_cell.angle_beta   90.00
_cell.angle_gamma   90.00
#
_symmetry.space_group_name_H-M   'P 1'
#
loop_
_entity.id
_entity.type
_entity.pdbx_description
1 polymer ?
#
loop_
_entity_poly.entity_id
_entity_poly.type
_entity_poly.pdbx_seq_one_letter_code
_entity_poly.pdbx_strand_id
1 'polypeptide(L)'
;MTIKNNIKIYLCCIVMVMTLGSKVYSEEMVGTSTLPKAPYVLSQTIKQWQRDGRKVVLVDVRMREEYETGHLKEAINIPYNEVEQRVGEFTKKDVEYVFYCIYSSWRAPYSANVLVDLGYDNIYVMEGGIASWNAGGQVIYALNAEDVGQVAAYPENLEKILHHPLDKEYKEKINLTLEQLAYYDGMEGRLAYVAVENIIYDVTQSRLWRGGVHDPSHNKAIAGRDLTDVLKYQAKHGIEHLQRFPIVGYVIESDQ
;
A
#
# COMPACT_ATOMS: atom_id res chain seq x y z
N MET A 1 10.60 -77.87 35.13
CA MET A 1 11.87 -78.07 34.41
C MET A 1 12.16 -76.78 33.65
N THR A 2 12.66 -75.76 34.35
CA THR A 2 14.06 -75.31 34.42
C THR A 2 14.30 -74.13 33.46
N ILE A 3 14.45 -72.96 34.08
CA ILE A 3 14.93 -71.68 33.53
C ILE A 3 16.28 -71.87 32.84
N LYS A 4 16.53 -71.19 31.71
CA LYS A 4 17.85 -70.57 31.43
C LYS A 4 17.69 -69.27 30.62
N ASN A 5 18.08 -68.17 31.27
CA ASN A 5 18.50 -66.90 30.67
C ASN A 5 19.63 -67.13 29.64
N ASN A 6 19.82 -66.22 28.68
CA ASN A 6 20.90 -65.20 28.73
C ASN A 6 21.27 -64.56 27.36
N ILE A 7 21.54 -63.25 27.46
CA ILE A 7 22.59 -62.46 26.78
C ILE A 7 22.32 -61.88 25.36
N LYS A 8 22.27 -60.54 25.33
CA LYS A 8 22.36 -59.61 24.20
C LYS A 8 23.77 -59.59 23.58
N ILE A 9 23.89 -59.52 22.24
CA ILE A 9 25.01 -58.82 21.54
C ILE A 9 24.47 -58.15 20.25
N TYR A 10 24.99 -56.94 20.02
CA TYR A 10 24.71 -55.90 19.01
C TYR A 10 25.03 -56.31 17.55
N LEU A 11 24.49 -55.61 16.54
CA LEU A 11 25.22 -54.59 15.74
C LEU A 11 24.52 -54.24 14.39
N CYS A 12 24.44 -52.93 14.10
CA CYS A 12 24.44 -52.28 12.76
C CYS A 12 23.27 -52.59 11.77
N CYS A 13 22.60 -51.65 11.10
CA CYS A 13 22.86 -50.25 10.77
C CYS A 13 21.53 -49.49 10.76
N ILE A 14 21.50 -48.36 11.47
CA ILE A 14 20.50 -47.31 11.29
C ILE A 14 20.77 -46.67 9.92
N VAL A 15 19.89 -46.89 8.94
CA VAL A 15 19.85 -46.04 7.75
C VAL A 15 19.08 -44.79 8.15
N MET A 16 19.84 -43.78 8.53
CA MET A 16 19.38 -42.41 8.76
C MET A 16 19.05 -41.79 7.40
N VAL A 17 17.81 -41.95 6.92
CA VAL A 17 17.32 -41.14 5.81
C VAL A 17 17.10 -39.73 6.37
N MET A 18 18.09 -38.87 6.16
CA MET A 18 17.94 -37.43 6.35
C MET A 18 16.99 -36.90 5.27
N THR A 19 15.68 -36.96 5.54
CA THR A 19 14.74 -36.08 4.86
C THR A 19 15.04 -34.66 5.36
N LEU A 20 15.78 -33.91 4.56
CA LEU A 20 15.86 -32.46 4.66
C LEU A 20 14.44 -31.93 4.80
N GLY A 21 14.14 -31.36 5.97
CA GLY A 21 12.84 -30.80 6.27
C GLY A 21 12.50 -29.74 5.22
N SER A 22 11.62 -30.10 4.30
CA SER A 22 10.82 -29.11 3.58
C SER A 22 10.02 -28.40 4.65
N LYS A 23 10.51 -27.22 5.07
CA LYS A 23 9.82 -26.33 5.97
C LYS A 23 8.48 -26.05 5.32
N VAL A 24 7.43 -26.71 5.80
CA VAL A 24 6.05 -26.38 5.50
C VAL A 24 5.89 -24.96 6.01
N TYR A 25 5.96 -23.98 5.11
CA TYR A 25 5.57 -22.61 5.39
C TYR A 25 4.08 -22.66 5.73
N SER A 26 3.77 -22.45 6.99
CA SER A 26 2.40 -22.34 7.48
C SER A 26 1.71 -21.17 6.77
N GLU A 27 0.59 -21.46 6.09
CA GLU A 27 -0.35 -20.50 5.51
C GLU A 27 -1.11 -19.68 6.57
N GLU A 28 -0.41 -19.07 7.53
CA GLU A 28 -0.98 -18.15 8.52
C GLU A 28 -0.41 -16.75 8.35
N MET A 29 -0.76 -16.12 7.23
CA MET A 29 -1.09 -14.69 7.21
C MET A 29 -2.39 -14.56 6.43
N VAL A 30 -3.49 -14.73 7.14
CA VAL A 30 -4.86 -14.54 6.64
C VAL A 30 -4.97 -13.12 6.09
N GLY A 31 -4.85 -12.99 4.77
CA GLY A 31 -5.03 -11.74 4.05
C GLY A 31 -6.50 -11.34 4.13
N THR A 32 -6.82 -10.43 5.05
CA THR A 32 -7.99 -9.58 4.88
C THR A 32 -7.84 -8.90 3.51
N SER A 33 -8.87 -9.00 2.67
CA SER A 33 -8.89 -8.36 1.36
C SER A 33 -8.46 -6.88 1.50
N THR A 34 -7.31 -6.53 0.93
CA THR A 34 -6.77 -5.15 0.90
C THR A 34 -7.51 -4.26 -0.07
N LEU A 35 -8.43 -4.82 -0.87
CA LEU A 35 -9.29 -4.05 -1.76
C LEU A 35 -10.14 -3.09 -0.92
N PRO A 36 -10.23 -1.81 -1.32
CA PRO A 36 -11.05 -0.86 -0.57
C PRO A 36 -12.52 -1.27 -0.56
N LYS A 37 -13.10 -1.34 0.64
CA LYS A 37 -14.51 -1.62 0.90
C LYS A 37 -15.30 -0.33 1.07
N ALA A 38 -14.68 0.69 1.67
CA ALA A 38 -15.27 2.01 1.80
C ALA A 38 -15.38 2.74 0.45
N PRO A 39 -16.46 3.51 0.20
CA PRO A 39 -16.59 4.35 -0.98
C PRO A 39 -15.53 5.46 -1.04
N TYR A 40 -15.03 5.71 -2.25
CA TYR A 40 -14.17 6.85 -2.53
C TYR A 40 -14.99 8.08 -2.89
N VAL A 41 -14.53 9.25 -2.44
CA VAL A 41 -15.17 10.54 -2.72
C VAL A 41 -14.12 11.57 -3.13
N LEU A 42 -14.48 12.42 -4.10
CA LEU A 42 -13.64 13.50 -4.56
C LEU A 42 -13.55 14.62 -3.53
N SER A 43 -12.41 15.32 -3.46
CA SER A 43 -12.24 16.48 -2.58
C SER A 43 -13.29 17.57 -2.82
N GLN A 44 -13.75 17.73 -4.07
CA GLN A 44 -14.82 18.65 -4.43
C GLN A 44 -16.17 18.25 -3.82
N THR A 45 -16.49 16.96 -3.78
CA THR A 45 -17.72 16.44 -3.17
C THR A 45 -17.72 16.65 -1.66
N ILE A 46 -16.59 16.37 -1.00
CA ILE A 46 -16.42 16.61 0.44
C ILE A 46 -16.65 18.09 0.78
N LYS A 47 -16.07 19.00 -0.01
CA LYS A 47 -16.28 20.45 0.15
C LYS A 47 -17.73 20.84 -0.04
N GLN A 48 -18.42 20.22 -1.01
CA GLN A 48 -19.83 20.45 -1.23
C GLN A 48 -20.66 20.02 -0.01
N TRP A 49 -20.39 18.85 0.55
CA TRP A 49 -21.03 18.39 1.79
C TRP A 49 -20.86 19.37 2.94
N GLN A 50 -19.64 19.89 3.13
CA GLN A 50 -19.36 20.90 4.16
C GLN A 50 -20.17 22.20 3.93
N ARG A 51 -20.31 22.66 2.68
CA ARG A 51 -21.13 23.84 2.33
C ARG A 51 -22.62 23.60 2.56
N ASP A 52 -23.09 22.39 2.29
CA ASP A 52 -24.48 21.99 2.48
C ASP A 52 -24.83 21.71 3.96
N GLY A 53 -23.90 22.00 4.89
CA GLY A 53 -24.10 21.84 6.33
C GLY A 53 -23.97 20.40 6.83
N ARG A 54 -23.55 19.47 5.96
CA ARG A 54 -23.29 18.08 6.34
C ARG A 54 -22.02 18.03 7.19
N LYS A 55 -22.06 17.35 8.33
CA LYS A 55 -20.93 17.26 9.25
C LYS A 55 -19.92 16.25 8.73
N VAL A 56 -18.70 16.71 8.42
CA VAL A 56 -17.60 15.87 7.96
C VAL A 56 -16.48 15.90 8.98
N VAL A 57 -15.98 14.72 9.35
CA VAL A 57 -14.74 14.58 10.12
C VAL A 57 -13.66 14.08 9.19
N LEU A 58 -12.67 14.94 8.91
CA LEU A 58 -11.49 14.57 8.14
C LEU A 58 -10.52 13.80 9.05
N VAL A 59 -10.09 12.62 8.60
CA VAL A 59 -9.22 11.72 9.37
C VAL A 59 -7.91 11.54 8.61
N ASP A 60 -6.86 12.21 9.07
CA ASP A 60 -5.52 12.06 8.54
C ASP A 60 -4.87 10.82 9.16
N VAL A 61 -4.61 9.81 8.33
CA VAL A 61 -4.02 8.54 8.78
C VAL A 61 -2.53 8.43 8.48
N ARG A 62 -1.88 9.55 8.15
CA ARG A 62 -0.42 9.62 8.08
C ARG A 62 0.20 9.54 9.47
N MET A 63 1.50 9.29 9.51
CA MET A 63 2.27 9.36 10.75
C MET A 63 2.18 10.78 11.32
N ARG A 64 2.35 10.90 12.63
CA ARG A 64 2.22 12.18 13.33
C ARG A 64 3.12 13.25 12.74
N GLU A 65 4.35 12.88 12.41
CA GLU A 65 5.36 13.77 11.85
C GLU A 65 4.91 14.35 10.50
N GLU A 66 4.29 13.54 9.63
CA GLU A 66 3.71 14.01 8.36
C GLU A 66 2.53 14.97 8.60
N TYR A 67 1.69 14.69 9.60
CA TYR A 67 0.56 15.55 9.95
C TYR A 67 1.03 16.92 10.44
N GLU A 68 2.05 16.96 11.29
CA GLU A 68 2.56 18.19 11.91
C GLU A 68 3.19 19.16 10.88
N THR A 69 3.82 18.62 9.82
CA THR A 69 4.34 19.43 8.69
C THR A 69 3.25 20.08 7.84
N GLY A 70 2.02 19.59 7.92
CA GLY A 70 0.89 20.18 7.22
C GLY A 70 -0.24 19.19 6.97
N HIS A 71 -1.47 19.60 7.30
CA HIS A 71 -2.68 18.78 7.26
C HIS A 71 -3.91 19.61 6.84
N LEU A 72 -5.03 18.94 6.60
CA LEU A 72 -6.29 19.65 6.31
C LEU A 72 -6.84 20.30 7.57
N LYS A 73 -7.43 21.48 7.43
CA LYS A 73 -8.04 22.19 8.56
C LYS A 73 -9.03 21.29 9.31
N GLU A 74 -8.97 21.30 10.63
CA GLU A 74 -9.90 20.57 11.52
C GLU A 74 -9.85 19.04 11.35
N ALA A 75 -8.87 18.52 10.59
CA ALA A 75 -8.64 17.09 10.55
C ALA A 75 -8.15 16.58 11.91
N ILE A 76 -8.52 15.35 12.25
CA ILE A 76 -7.92 14.61 13.36
C ILE A 76 -6.82 13.70 12.83
N ASN A 77 -5.74 13.51 13.58
CA ASN A 77 -4.70 12.54 13.24
C ASN A 77 -4.90 11.23 14.01
N ILE A 78 -5.13 10.15 13.25
CA ILE A 78 -5.15 8.78 13.76
C ILE A 78 -4.26 7.96 12.83
N PRO A 79 -2.94 7.86 13.11
CA PRO A 79 -2.00 7.11 12.28
C PRO A 79 -2.53 5.72 11.96
N TYR A 80 -2.38 5.27 10.71
CA TYR A 80 -3.02 4.04 10.23
C TYR A 80 -2.67 2.80 11.08
N ASN A 81 -1.48 2.76 11.71
CA ASN A 81 -1.03 1.70 12.61
C ASN A 81 -1.67 1.74 14.01
N GLU A 82 -2.37 2.81 14.35
CA GLU A 82 -3.08 2.98 15.62
C GLU A 82 -4.60 2.80 15.47
N VAL A 83 -5.14 2.80 14.24
CA VAL A 83 -6.59 2.85 13.98
C VAL A 83 -7.34 1.71 14.66
N GLU A 84 -6.84 0.48 14.60
CA GLU A 84 -7.46 -0.69 15.25
C GLU A 84 -7.58 -0.53 16.77
N GLN A 85 -6.57 0.10 17.40
CA GLN A 85 -6.56 0.33 18.85
C GLN A 85 -7.42 1.55 19.23
N ARG A 86 -7.62 2.47 18.28
CA ARG A 86 -8.32 3.74 18.47
C ARG A 86 -9.72 3.75 17.84
N VAL A 87 -10.28 2.59 17.50
CA VAL A 87 -11.65 2.46 16.96
C VAL A 87 -12.72 3.11 17.86
N GLY A 88 -12.46 3.15 19.18
CA GLY A 88 -13.33 3.79 20.16
C GLY A 88 -13.45 5.32 20.03
N GLU A 89 -12.63 5.97 19.20
CA GLU A 89 -12.74 7.42 18.92
C GLU A 89 -13.80 7.75 17.86
N PHE A 90 -14.19 6.75 17.05
CA PHE A 90 -15.21 6.88 16.03
C PHE A 90 -16.61 6.69 16.65
N THR A 91 -17.04 7.61 17.51
CA THR A 91 -18.31 7.50 18.25
C THR A 91 -19.47 8.26 17.61
N LYS A 92 -19.19 9.23 16.75
CA LYS A 92 -20.22 10.12 16.19
C LYS A 92 -20.93 9.42 15.04
N LYS A 93 -22.25 9.27 15.15
CA LYS A 93 -23.10 8.63 14.13
C LYS A 93 -23.72 9.63 13.15
N ASP A 94 -23.74 10.92 13.50
CA ASP A 94 -24.32 12.02 12.70
C ASP A 94 -23.27 12.77 11.86
N VAL A 95 -22.15 12.12 11.57
CA VAL A 95 -21.04 12.68 10.79
C VAL A 95 -20.62 11.70 9.71
N GLU A 96 -19.96 12.20 8.66
CA GLU A 96 -19.23 11.37 7.70
C GLU A 96 -17.75 11.37 8.09
N TYR A 97 -17.16 10.19 8.31
CA TYR A 97 -15.72 10.06 8.51
C TYR A 97 -15.03 9.88 7.17
N VAL A 98 -14.15 10.82 6.83
CA VAL A 98 -13.45 10.84 5.54
C VAL A 98 -11.96 10.67 5.80
N PHE A 99 -11.45 9.48 5.47
CA PHE A 99 -10.07 9.10 5.68
C PHE A 99 -9.20 9.58 4.52
N TYR A 100 -8.01 10.08 4.84
CA TYR A 100 -7.02 10.45 3.82
C TYR A 100 -5.59 10.23 4.29
N CYS A 101 -4.70 10.00 3.33
CA CYS A 101 -3.26 10.13 3.51
C CYS A 101 -2.70 11.01 2.38
N ILE A 102 -1.40 10.91 2.03
CA ILE A 102 -0.83 11.74 0.96
C ILE A 102 -1.62 11.58 -0.35
N TYR A 103 -1.85 10.33 -0.78
CA TYR A 103 -2.56 9.97 -2.02
C TYR A 103 -3.76 9.05 -1.84
N SER A 104 -4.00 8.55 -0.62
CA SER A 104 -5.07 7.59 -0.30
C SER A 104 -5.07 6.29 -1.14
N SER A 105 -3.88 5.84 -1.55
CA SER A 105 -3.66 4.58 -2.29
C SER A 105 -3.68 3.34 -1.39
N TRP A 106 -3.14 3.49 -0.19
CA TRP A 106 -3.22 2.58 0.96
C TRP A 106 -3.32 3.47 2.21
N ARG A 107 -3.03 3.07 3.45
CA ARG A 107 -3.28 3.82 4.71
C ARG A 107 -4.74 4.21 4.86
N ALA A 108 -5.25 5.18 4.10
CA ALA A 108 -6.64 5.61 4.14
C ALA A 108 -7.64 4.47 3.86
N PRO A 109 -7.60 3.73 2.72
CA PRO A 109 -8.47 2.57 2.53
C PRO A 109 -8.23 1.43 3.53
N TYR A 110 -6.99 1.22 4.00
CA TYR A 110 -6.74 0.24 5.06
C TYR A 110 -7.49 0.60 6.35
N SER A 111 -7.26 1.81 6.84
CA SER A 111 -7.90 2.35 8.04
C SER A 111 -9.42 2.40 7.90
N ALA A 112 -9.93 2.81 6.75
CA ALA A 112 -11.35 2.83 6.47
C ALA A 112 -11.96 1.41 6.48
N ASN A 113 -11.27 0.42 5.91
CA ASN A 113 -11.73 -0.97 5.88
C ASN A 113 -11.84 -1.57 7.29
N VAL A 114 -10.92 -1.24 8.21
CA VAL A 114 -11.01 -1.67 9.62
C VAL A 114 -12.36 -1.26 10.21
N LEU A 115 -12.79 -0.01 9.97
CA LEU A 115 -14.06 0.50 10.49
C LEU A 115 -15.26 -0.12 9.77
N VAL A 116 -15.19 -0.28 8.44
CA VAL A 116 -16.25 -0.95 7.67
C VAL A 116 -16.45 -2.39 8.14
N ASP A 117 -15.38 -3.13 8.42
CA ASP A 117 -15.44 -4.51 8.91
C ASP A 117 -16.03 -4.63 10.32
N LEU A 118 -15.98 -3.55 11.09
CA LEU A 118 -16.66 -3.41 12.39
C LEU A 118 -18.11 -2.91 12.26
N GLY A 119 -18.64 -2.78 11.04
CA GLY A 119 -20.03 -2.43 10.76
C GLY A 119 -20.33 -0.93 10.73
N TYR A 120 -19.31 -0.09 10.55
CA TYR A 120 -19.53 1.34 10.31
C TYR A 120 -19.96 1.59 8.86
N ASP A 121 -21.00 2.41 8.69
CA ASP A 121 -21.61 2.73 7.40
C ASP A 121 -21.34 4.17 6.92
N ASN A 122 -20.87 5.04 7.81
CA ASN A 122 -20.54 6.44 7.56
C ASN A 122 -19.05 6.69 7.26
N ILE A 123 -18.42 5.75 6.54
CA ILE A 123 -16.97 5.73 6.28
C ILE A 123 -16.67 5.96 4.79
N TYR A 124 -15.76 6.88 4.51
CA TYR A 124 -15.34 7.23 3.15
C TYR A 124 -13.83 7.42 3.06
N VAL A 125 -13.29 7.28 1.85
CA VAL A 125 -11.89 7.61 1.54
C VAL A 125 -11.83 8.80 0.59
N MET A 126 -11.03 9.81 0.91
CA MET A 126 -10.80 10.92 -0.01
C MET A 126 -9.89 10.48 -1.15
N GLU A 127 -10.41 10.50 -2.38
CA GLU A 127 -9.67 10.14 -3.59
C GLU A 127 -8.49 11.08 -3.82
N GLY A 128 -7.30 10.52 -4.04
CA GLY A 128 -6.07 11.28 -4.28
C GLY A 128 -5.50 11.97 -3.04
N GLY A 129 -6.07 11.75 -1.85
CA GLY A 129 -5.51 12.20 -0.58
C GLY A 129 -5.36 13.73 -0.47
N ILE A 130 -4.50 14.17 0.45
CA ILE A 130 -4.21 15.61 0.67
C ILE A 130 -3.61 16.28 -0.58
N ALA A 131 -2.92 15.52 -1.44
CA ALA A 131 -2.40 16.03 -2.71
C ALA A 131 -3.52 16.53 -3.63
N SER A 132 -4.63 15.80 -3.71
CA SER A 132 -5.81 16.22 -4.50
C SER A 132 -6.48 17.48 -3.93
N TRP A 133 -6.38 17.71 -2.63
CA TRP A 133 -6.91 18.89 -1.97
C TRP A 133 -6.08 20.12 -2.32
N ASN A 134 -4.75 19.99 -2.20
CA ASN A 134 -3.81 21.06 -2.53
C ASN A 134 -3.81 21.42 -4.01
N ALA A 135 -3.92 20.43 -4.91
CA ALA A 135 -4.05 20.66 -6.35
C ALA A 135 -5.26 21.56 -6.72
N GLY A 136 -6.26 21.64 -5.84
CA GLY A 136 -7.36 22.60 -5.94
C GLY A 136 -7.03 24.03 -5.48
N GLY A 137 -5.76 24.35 -5.21
CA GLY A 137 -5.27 25.67 -4.80
C GLY A 137 -5.53 26.03 -3.34
N GLN A 138 -5.57 25.05 -2.43
CA GLN A 138 -6.03 25.26 -1.06
C GLN A 138 -4.94 25.15 -0.01
N VAL A 139 -5.03 26.02 0.99
CA VAL A 139 -4.11 26.09 2.13
C VAL A 139 -4.32 24.89 3.05
N ILE A 140 -3.20 24.29 3.41
CA ILE A 140 -3.04 23.28 4.46
C ILE A 140 -2.44 23.93 5.71
N TYR A 141 -2.75 23.38 6.87
CA TYR A 141 -2.41 23.93 8.18
C TYR A 141 -1.24 23.15 8.75
N ALA A 142 -0.23 23.84 9.28
CA ALA A 142 0.90 23.23 9.99
C ALA A 142 0.92 23.71 11.45
N LEU A 143 1.64 23.00 12.32
CA LEU A 143 1.81 23.45 13.71
C LEU A 143 2.64 24.73 13.81
N ASN A 144 3.58 24.96 12.88
CA ASN A 144 4.36 26.19 12.79
C ASN A 144 3.85 27.08 11.65
N ALA A 145 3.71 28.38 11.93
CA ALA A 145 3.19 29.36 10.98
C ALA A 145 4.08 29.56 9.74
N GLU A 146 5.38 29.27 9.87
CA GLU A 146 6.38 29.35 8.78
C GLU A 146 6.22 28.22 7.75
N ASP A 147 5.58 27.11 8.13
CA ASP A 147 5.34 25.94 7.28
C ASP A 147 3.97 26.01 6.55
N VAL A 148 3.16 27.03 6.87
CA VAL A 148 1.83 27.25 6.28
C VAL A 148 1.98 27.75 4.84
N GLY A 149 2.11 26.79 3.92
CA GLY A 149 2.26 27.05 2.48
C GLY A 149 3.29 26.16 1.79
N GLN A 150 4.10 25.40 2.55
CA GLN A 150 5.08 24.47 2.02
C GLN A 150 4.79 23.03 2.47
N VAL A 151 3.61 22.49 2.18
CA VAL A 151 3.56 21.02 2.07
C VAL A 151 4.08 20.72 0.68
N ALA A 152 5.41 20.63 0.60
CA ALA A 152 6.01 19.77 -0.39
C ALA A 152 5.27 18.43 -0.28
N ALA A 153 4.81 17.89 -1.41
CA ALA A 153 4.09 16.61 -1.46
C ALA A 153 4.81 15.50 -0.67
N TYR A 154 6.12 15.67 -0.45
CA TYR A 154 6.95 15.07 0.59
C TYR A 154 7.94 16.12 1.12
N PRO A 155 8.19 16.26 2.44
CA PRO A 155 9.36 17.01 2.90
C PRO A 155 10.63 16.35 2.35
N GLU A 156 11.63 17.14 1.93
CA GLU A 156 12.90 16.65 1.34
C GLU A 156 13.62 15.61 2.24
N ASN A 157 13.31 15.60 3.53
CA ASN A 157 13.93 14.76 4.54
C ASN A 157 13.11 13.49 4.89
N LEU A 158 11.99 13.24 4.20
CA LEU A 158 11.10 12.10 4.50
C LEU A 158 11.55 10.76 3.89
N GLU A 159 12.68 10.71 3.18
CA GLU A 159 13.28 9.45 2.70
C GLU A 159 13.45 8.40 3.82
N LYS A 160 13.50 8.82 5.09
CA LYS A 160 13.76 7.94 6.24
C LYS A 160 12.54 7.51 7.07
N ILE A 161 11.34 8.04 6.80
CA ILE A 161 10.14 7.77 7.65
C ILE A 161 8.98 7.14 6.85
N LEU A 162 9.15 6.93 5.54
CA LEU A 162 8.31 6.03 4.74
C LEU A 162 8.58 4.56 5.09
N HIS A 163 8.11 4.15 6.27
CA HIS A 163 7.85 2.74 6.55
C HIS A 163 6.34 2.57 6.63
N HIS A 164 5.70 2.51 5.47
CA HIS A 164 4.33 2.05 5.36
C HIS A 164 4.32 0.52 5.56
N PRO A 165 3.42 -0.09 6.35
CA PRO A 165 3.39 -1.54 6.55
C PRO A 165 2.88 -2.33 5.35
N LEU A 166 2.40 -1.64 4.30
CA LEU A 166 2.33 -2.16 2.93
C LEU A 166 3.34 -1.53 1.96
N ASP A 167 4.32 -0.76 2.43
CA ASP A 167 5.61 -0.80 1.74
C ASP A 167 6.05 -2.22 2.01
N LYS A 168 5.64 -3.12 1.11
CA LYS A 168 6.16 -4.47 1.09
C LYS A 168 7.65 -4.24 0.87
N GLU A 169 8.38 -4.19 1.97
CA GLU A 169 9.81 -4.06 1.94
C GLU A 169 10.26 -5.41 1.42
N TYR A 170 10.45 -5.46 0.10
CA TYR A 170 11.13 -6.56 -0.56
C TYR A 170 12.57 -6.51 -0.02
N LYS A 171 12.79 -7.11 1.17
CA LYS A 171 14.08 -7.21 1.84
C LYS A 171 15.09 -7.90 0.94
N GLU A 172 14.60 -8.87 0.18
CA GLU A 172 15.30 -9.48 -0.94
C GLU A 172 14.74 -8.88 -2.24
N LYS A 173 15.59 -8.18 -2.98
CA LYS A 173 15.25 -7.67 -4.30
C LYS A 173 15.35 -8.80 -5.32
N ILE A 174 14.37 -8.88 -6.22
CA ILE A 174 14.38 -9.87 -7.31
C ILE A 174 14.99 -9.27 -8.57
N ASN A 175 15.70 -10.09 -9.33
CA ASN A 175 16.16 -9.72 -10.66
C ASN A 175 15.29 -10.46 -11.68
N LEU A 176 14.65 -9.72 -12.58
CA LEU A 176 13.80 -10.29 -13.62
C LEU A 176 14.30 -9.87 -15.00
N THR A 177 14.27 -10.77 -15.97
CA THR A 177 14.30 -10.37 -17.39
C THR A 177 12.97 -9.72 -17.77
N LEU A 178 12.93 -9.01 -18.90
CA LEU A 178 11.66 -8.46 -19.41
C LEU A 178 10.61 -9.55 -19.71
N GLU A 179 11.05 -10.75 -20.11
CA GLU A 179 10.17 -11.90 -20.30
C GLU A 179 9.56 -12.37 -18.96
N GLN A 180 10.38 -12.46 -17.91
CA GLN A 180 9.90 -12.82 -16.59
C GLN A 180 9.00 -11.73 -15.98
N LEU A 181 9.31 -10.46 -16.24
CA LEU A 181 8.47 -9.34 -15.83
C LEU A 181 7.06 -9.43 -16.43
N ALA A 182 6.93 -9.92 -17.67
CA ALA A 182 5.64 -10.04 -18.36
C ALA A 182 4.62 -10.94 -17.65
N TYR A 183 5.06 -11.82 -16.76
CA TYR A 183 4.16 -12.64 -15.93
C TYR A 183 3.40 -11.82 -14.87
N TYR A 184 3.92 -10.66 -14.50
CA TYR A 184 3.36 -9.77 -13.48
C TYR A 184 2.46 -8.70 -14.10
N ASP A 185 1.47 -9.16 -14.86
CA ASP A 185 0.59 -8.34 -15.71
C ASP A 185 -0.66 -7.80 -14.99
N GLY A 186 -0.89 -8.15 -13.72
CA GLY A 186 -2.08 -7.70 -12.98
C GLY A 186 -3.41 -8.30 -13.44
N MET A 187 -3.39 -9.24 -14.38
CA MET A 187 -4.60 -9.87 -14.92
C MET A 187 -4.97 -11.12 -14.10
N GLU A 188 -6.26 -11.44 -14.04
CA GLU A 188 -6.76 -12.65 -13.36
C GLU A 188 -6.31 -12.79 -11.89
N GLY A 189 -6.10 -11.65 -11.22
CA GLY A 189 -5.64 -11.62 -9.83
C GLY A 189 -4.13 -11.83 -9.65
N ARG A 190 -3.35 -11.93 -10.74
CA ARG A 190 -1.88 -11.90 -10.67
C ARG A 190 -1.40 -10.54 -10.13
N LEU A 191 -0.18 -10.55 -9.61
CA LEU A 191 0.50 -9.32 -9.21
C LEU A 191 0.75 -8.43 -10.43
N ALA A 192 0.78 -7.12 -10.23
CA ALA A 192 0.98 -6.13 -11.28
C ALA A 192 2.28 -5.37 -11.01
N TYR A 193 3.30 -5.58 -11.85
CA TYR A 193 4.59 -4.89 -11.76
C TYR A 193 4.84 -4.04 -12.99
N VAL A 194 5.61 -2.97 -12.85
CA VAL A 194 6.08 -2.16 -13.99
C VAL A 194 7.57 -1.87 -13.82
N ALA A 195 8.32 -1.87 -14.92
CA ALA A 195 9.71 -1.45 -14.92
C ALA A 195 9.86 -0.04 -15.45
N VAL A 196 10.75 0.75 -14.84
CA VAL A 196 11.18 2.05 -15.35
C VAL A 196 12.64 2.25 -14.99
N GLU A 197 13.46 2.57 -15.99
CA GLU A 197 14.92 2.77 -15.84
C GLU A 197 15.57 1.62 -15.07
N ASN A 198 15.22 0.38 -15.44
CA ASN A 198 15.64 -0.88 -14.82
C ASN A 198 15.14 -1.14 -13.38
N ILE A 199 14.29 -0.29 -12.82
CA ILE A 199 13.70 -0.48 -11.48
C ILE A 199 12.30 -1.06 -11.63
N ILE A 200 11.99 -2.12 -10.89
CA ILE A 200 10.69 -2.79 -10.88
C ILE A 200 9.86 -2.30 -9.70
N TYR A 201 8.68 -1.74 -9.98
CA TYR A 201 7.74 -1.20 -9.01
C TYR A 201 6.51 -2.10 -8.86
N ASP A 202 6.06 -2.31 -7.63
CA ASP A 202 4.83 -3.04 -7.31
C ASP A 202 3.61 -2.11 -7.38
N VAL A 203 2.85 -2.20 -8.46
CA VAL A 203 1.61 -1.43 -8.64
C VAL A 203 0.35 -2.23 -8.29
N THR A 204 0.49 -3.45 -7.75
CA THR A 204 -0.62 -4.39 -7.52
C THR A 204 -1.76 -3.79 -6.71
N GLN A 205 -1.44 -3.01 -5.67
CA GLN A 205 -2.43 -2.44 -4.77
C GLN A 205 -3.09 -1.16 -5.33
N SER A 206 -2.61 -0.66 -6.48
CA SER A 206 -3.13 0.56 -7.07
C SER A 206 -4.43 0.30 -7.83
N ARG A 207 -5.52 0.97 -7.42
CA ARG A 207 -6.78 0.96 -8.19
C ARG A 207 -6.58 1.40 -9.63
N LEU A 208 -5.64 2.32 -9.86
CA LEU A 208 -5.31 2.84 -11.18
C LEU A 208 -4.67 1.79 -12.10
N TRP A 209 -4.26 0.63 -11.56
CA TRP A 209 -3.65 -0.49 -12.30
C TRP A 209 -4.50 -1.76 -12.18
N ARG A 210 -5.75 -1.67 -11.73
CA ARG A 210 -6.65 -2.82 -11.57
C ARG A 210 -6.85 -3.49 -12.94
N GLY A 211 -6.57 -4.80 -13.00
CA GLY A 211 -6.65 -5.55 -14.25
C GLY A 211 -5.47 -5.31 -15.20
N GLY A 212 -4.37 -4.75 -14.69
CA GLY A 212 -3.13 -4.62 -15.44
C GLY A 212 -3.00 -3.38 -16.32
N VAL A 213 -4.05 -2.57 -16.44
CA VAL A 213 -4.09 -1.44 -17.40
C VAL A 213 -4.30 -0.13 -16.68
N HIS A 214 -3.37 0.81 -16.88
CA HIS A 214 -3.42 2.15 -16.30
C HIS A 214 -3.94 3.21 -17.26
N ASP A 215 -3.58 3.10 -18.54
CA ASP A 215 -4.16 3.93 -19.61
C ASP A 215 -4.95 3.03 -20.57
N PRO A 216 -6.25 2.81 -20.32
CA PRO A 216 -7.10 1.99 -21.17
C PRO A 216 -7.43 2.65 -22.51
N SER A 217 -7.19 3.95 -22.67
CA SER A 217 -7.51 4.66 -23.91
C SER A 217 -6.51 4.36 -25.03
N HIS A 218 -5.28 4.00 -24.69
CA HIS A 218 -4.22 3.71 -25.66
C HIS A 218 -3.42 2.44 -25.37
N ASN A 219 -3.69 1.71 -24.27
CA ASN A 219 -2.95 0.51 -23.87
C ASN A 219 -1.43 0.74 -23.76
N LYS A 220 -1.04 1.98 -23.43
CA LYS A 220 0.37 2.40 -23.35
C LYS A 220 1.00 2.05 -22.01
N ALA A 221 0.25 2.22 -20.93
CA ALA A 221 0.69 1.89 -19.58
C ALA A 221 0.00 0.61 -19.12
N ILE A 222 0.70 -0.52 -19.30
CA ILE A 222 0.26 -1.87 -18.91
C ILE A 222 1.33 -2.48 -18.00
N ALA A 223 0.88 -3.19 -16.96
CA ALA A 223 1.75 -3.98 -16.10
C ALA A 223 2.43 -5.13 -16.87
N GLY A 224 3.52 -5.65 -16.31
CA GLY A 224 4.40 -6.64 -16.93
C GLY A 224 5.32 -6.06 -18.01
N ARG A 225 5.53 -4.73 -18.05
CA ARG A 225 6.33 -4.09 -19.10
C ARG A 225 7.30 -3.04 -18.55
N ASP A 226 8.32 -2.75 -19.35
CA ASP A 226 9.11 -1.53 -19.20
C ASP A 226 8.34 -0.34 -19.79
N LEU A 227 8.11 0.66 -18.95
CA LEU A 227 7.36 1.88 -19.26
C LEU A 227 8.25 3.11 -19.34
N THR A 228 9.57 2.95 -19.40
CA THR A 228 10.54 4.06 -19.48
C THR A 228 10.20 5.02 -20.60
N ASP A 229 10.04 4.52 -21.82
CA ASP A 229 9.73 5.36 -22.98
C ASP A 229 8.30 5.91 -22.95
N VAL A 230 7.37 5.13 -22.40
CA VAL A 230 5.98 5.56 -22.22
C VAL A 230 5.94 6.80 -21.32
N LEU A 231 6.65 6.77 -20.20
CA LEU A 231 6.71 7.88 -19.25
C LEU A 231 7.52 9.06 -19.77
N LYS A 232 8.61 8.82 -20.50
CA LYS A 232 9.45 9.88 -21.05
C LYS A 232 8.78 10.66 -22.18
N TYR A 233 8.02 9.98 -23.04
CA TYR A 233 7.60 10.57 -24.32
C TYR A 233 6.09 10.62 -24.53
N GLN A 234 5.30 9.89 -23.74
CA GLN A 234 3.88 9.68 -24.06
C GLN A 234 2.91 9.93 -22.90
N ALA A 235 3.39 9.93 -21.66
CA ALA A 235 2.55 10.12 -20.49
C ALA A 235 2.24 11.59 -20.22
N LYS A 236 1.06 11.84 -19.64
CA LYS A 236 0.66 13.19 -19.18
C LYS A 236 1.36 13.60 -17.87
N HIS A 237 2.01 12.65 -17.21
CA HIS A 237 2.71 12.80 -15.94
C HIS A 237 3.89 11.82 -15.90
N GLY A 238 4.95 12.16 -15.17
CA GLY A 238 6.23 11.46 -15.19
C GLY A 238 6.37 10.37 -14.12
N ILE A 239 7.63 10.01 -13.86
CA ILE A 239 8.04 8.95 -12.92
C ILE A 239 7.77 9.29 -11.45
N GLU A 240 7.52 10.56 -11.12
CA GLU A 240 7.24 11.03 -9.75
C GLU A 240 6.08 10.26 -9.10
N HIS A 241 5.13 9.79 -9.91
CA HIS A 241 4.00 8.99 -9.42
C HIS A 241 4.32 7.50 -9.25
N LEU A 242 5.48 7.02 -9.69
CA LEU A 242 5.94 5.66 -9.44
C LEU A 242 6.79 5.51 -8.19
N GLN A 243 7.46 6.58 -7.76
CA GLN A 243 8.31 6.60 -6.55
C GLN A 243 7.54 6.24 -5.26
N ARG A 244 6.21 6.33 -5.28
CA ARG A 244 5.32 5.91 -4.18
C ARG A 244 5.06 4.41 -4.12
N PHE A 245 5.48 3.64 -5.12
CA PHE A 245 5.27 2.18 -5.16
C PHE A 245 6.50 1.43 -4.64
N PRO A 246 6.30 0.30 -3.94
CA PRO A 246 7.42 -0.49 -3.45
C PRO A 246 8.33 -0.95 -4.59
N ILE A 247 9.65 -0.83 -4.39
CA ILE A 247 10.63 -1.40 -5.31
C ILE A 247 10.74 -2.90 -5.03
N VAL A 248 10.36 -3.70 -6.02
CA VAL A 248 10.43 -5.17 -6.00
C VAL A 248 11.85 -5.64 -6.30
N GLY A 249 12.53 -4.94 -7.21
CA GLY A 249 13.88 -5.27 -7.62
C GLY A 249 14.21 -4.63 -8.97
N TYR A 250 14.94 -5.35 -9.81
CA TYR A 250 15.56 -4.77 -11.00
C TYR A 250 15.37 -5.62 -12.25
N VAL A 251 15.27 -4.95 -13.39
CA VAL A 251 15.37 -5.62 -14.69
C VAL A 251 16.83 -5.95 -14.96
N ILE A 252 17.09 -7.20 -15.32
CA ILE A 252 18.41 -7.67 -15.76
C ILE A 252 18.34 -8.11 -17.22
N GLU A 253 19.48 -8.02 -17.90
CA GLU A 253 19.63 -8.65 -19.20
C GLU A 253 19.56 -10.18 -19.05
N SER A 254 18.97 -10.86 -20.04
CA SER A 254 19.07 -12.32 -20.10
C SER A 254 20.53 -12.70 -20.32
N ASP A 255 21.10 -13.49 -19.43
CA ASP A 255 22.40 -14.13 -19.69
C ASP A 255 22.31 -14.86 -21.03
N GLN A 256 23.17 -14.50 -21.98
CA GLN A 256 23.26 -15.10 -23.31
C GLN A 256 23.75 -16.55 -23.25
#